data_AF-A0A9X3P5Y9-F1
#
_entry.id   AF-A0A9X3P5Y9-F1
#
_cell.length_a   1.000
_cell.length_b   1.000
_cell.length_c   1.000
_cell.angle_alpha   90.00
_cell.angle_beta   90.00
_cell.angle_gamma   90.00
#
_symmetry.space_group_name_H-M   'P 1'
#
loop_
_entity.id
_entity.type
_entity.pdbx_description
1 polymer ?
#
loop_
_entity_poly.entity_id
_entity_poly.type
_entity_poly.pdbx_seq_one_letter_code
_entity_poly.pdbx_strand_id
1 'polypeptide(L)'
;MSDLRGLRGRAALGVPALLAAALLAACAEPPEPIDRATAEAVLADNMASADQVQQALDRVARLCVEHLGFTVHPLAAEYEPDPGLDDLLGPWVYSAPDPSLPPGEIYGLRVDNPNITLMYEGDDGEDVHTEPDPFSELPQADRDAYNEAYYGSPGMEAEIVLLPDVGESERAGGGCMREAEDALADGAYPDYLNHAGLAGARGGTDWERDDRVAEARAAWSDCMNERGYDFEEPMHLRDALFSRSGDLKAAWQIEQSMSLEEAEAALAEEVLAAAGDDAACHAETGLEDVQVEVFWEYLIRYVSGHEEAFYSFHRRAEDMQARAQEILADGLL
;
A
#
# COMPACT_ATOMS: atom_id res chain seq x y z
N MET A 1 -7.49 -67.84 -7.87
CA MET A 1 -8.80 -68.53 -7.92
C MET A 1 -9.77 -67.61 -7.21
N SER A 2 -10.88 -67.11 -7.72
CA SER A 2 -11.56 -67.15 -9.01
C SER A 2 -12.77 -66.25 -8.75
N ASP A 3 -12.95 -65.11 -9.44
CA ASP A 3 -14.26 -64.82 -10.02
C ASP A 3 -14.21 -63.67 -11.03
N LEU A 4 -14.51 -64.05 -12.26
CA LEU A 4 -14.69 -63.25 -13.46
C LEU A 4 -16.09 -63.56 -13.93
N ARG A 5 -16.98 -62.56 -13.98
CA ARG A 5 -18.22 -62.42 -14.77
C ARG A 5 -19.05 -61.37 -14.04
N GLY A 6 -19.47 -60.26 -14.62
CA GLY A 6 -19.58 -59.85 -15.99
C GLY A 6 -20.75 -58.88 -16.05
N LEU A 7 -20.68 -57.86 -16.90
CA LEU A 7 -21.84 -57.24 -17.54
C LEU A 7 -21.31 -56.35 -18.67
N ARG A 8 -21.34 -56.92 -19.87
CA ARG A 8 -21.27 -56.18 -21.14
C ARG A 8 -22.67 -55.66 -21.43
N GLY A 9 -22.81 -54.34 -21.55
CA GLY A 9 -23.99 -53.69 -22.11
C GLY A 9 -23.54 -52.59 -23.08
N ARG A 10 -23.74 -52.84 -24.37
CA ARG A 10 -23.49 -51.91 -25.47
C ARG A 10 -24.63 -50.88 -25.56
N ALA A 11 -24.31 -49.61 -25.77
CA ALA A 11 -25.11 -48.72 -26.61
C ALA A 11 -24.21 -47.60 -27.16
N ALA A 12 -23.81 -47.74 -28.42
CA ALA A 12 -23.35 -46.64 -29.25
C ALA A 12 -24.58 -45.88 -29.76
N LEU A 13 -24.50 -44.53 -29.83
CA LEU A 13 -24.95 -43.67 -30.92
C LEU A 13 -25.27 -42.24 -30.41
N GLY A 14 -24.48 -41.28 -30.91
CA GLY A 14 -24.99 -39.99 -31.37
C GLY A 14 -24.93 -38.81 -30.40
N VAL A 15 -23.85 -38.02 -30.47
CA VAL A 15 -23.93 -36.54 -30.43
C VAL A 15 -22.75 -35.93 -31.22
N PRO A 16 -22.81 -35.78 -32.56
CA PRO A 16 -22.00 -34.79 -33.26
C PRO A 16 -22.74 -33.46 -33.23
N ALA A 17 -22.85 -32.83 -32.05
CA ALA A 17 -23.57 -31.56 -31.88
C ALA A 17 -22.97 -30.61 -30.84
N LEU A 18 -21.72 -30.84 -30.41
CA LEU A 18 -21.01 -29.97 -29.46
C LEU A 18 -19.89 -29.13 -30.10
N LEU A 19 -19.65 -29.26 -31.42
CA LEU A 19 -18.62 -28.47 -32.12
C LEU A 19 -19.14 -27.20 -32.82
N ALA A 20 -20.46 -26.97 -32.87
CA ALA A 20 -21.03 -25.83 -33.60
C ALA A 20 -21.25 -24.57 -32.73
N ALA A 21 -21.19 -24.68 -31.40
CA ALA A 21 -21.38 -23.52 -30.49
C ALA A 21 -20.09 -22.72 -30.24
N ALA A 22 -18.91 -23.32 -30.44
CA ALA A 22 -17.62 -22.64 -30.23
C ALA A 22 -17.25 -21.66 -31.36
N LEU A 23 -17.89 -21.75 -32.53
CA LEU A 23 -17.60 -20.88 -33.68
C LEU A 23 -18.46 -19.61 -33.73
N LEU A 24 -19.50 -19.48 -32.88
CA LEU A 24 -20.33 -18.27 -32.80
C LEU A 24 -19.88 -17.28 -31.73
N ALA A 25 -18.92 -17.64 -30.88
CA ALA A 25 -18.33 -16.74 -29.87
C ALA A 25 -17.13 -15.92 -30.39
N ALA A 26 -16.72 -16.10 -31.65
CA ALA A 26 -15.48 -15.53 -32.20
C ALA A 26 -15.61 -14.11 -32.80
N CYS A 27 -16.77 -13.45 -32.65
CA CYS A 27 -17.00 -12.10 -33.17
C CYS A 27 -17.61 -11.15 -32.11
N ALA A 28 -17.40 -11.39 -30.82
CA ALA A 28 -17.66 -10.34 -29.84
C ALA A 28 -16.64 -9.22 -30.09
N GLU A 29 -17.12 -8.00 -30.35
CA GLU A 29 -16.26 -6.82 -30.33
C GLU A 29 -15.54 -6.79 -28.97
N PRO A 30 -14.23 -6.50 -28.94
CA PRO A 30 -13.53 -6.37 -27.68
C PRO A 30 -14.29 -5.35 -26.82
N PRO A 31 -14.46 -5.60 -25.51
CA PRO A 31 -15.13 -4.65 -24.62
C PRO A 31 -14.49 -3.28 -24.78
N GLU A 32 -15.31 -2.23 -24.85
CA GLU A 32 -14.80 -0.87 -24.86
C GLU A 32 -13.98 -0.67 -23.57
N PRO A 33 -12.76 -0.09 -23.67
CA PRO A 33 -11.98 0.22 -22.48
C PRO A 33 -12.79 1.06 -21.50
N ILE A 34 -12.65 0.79 -20.20
CA ILE A 34 -13.27 1.65 -19.19
C ILE A 34 -12.71 3.07 -19.31
N ASP A 35 -13.56 4.07 -19.07
CA ASP A 35 -13.06 5.44 -19.03
C ASP A 35 -12.34 5.73 -17.71
N ARG A 36 -11.57 6.84 -17.71
CA ARG A 36 -10.79 7.26 -16.54
C ARG A 36 -11.64 7.42 -15.29
N ALA A 37 -12.80 8.07 -15.39
CA ALA A 37 -13.68 8.31 -14.24
C ALA A 37 -14.19 7.00 -13.63
N THR A 38 -14.45 5.99 -14.46
CA THR A 38 -14.83 4.65 -14.02
C THR A 38 -13.66 3.93 -13.35
N ALA A 39 -12.46 3.98 -13.94
CA ALA A 39 -11.26 3.39 -13.33
C ALA A 39 -10.95 4.00 -11.96
N GLU A 40 -11.00 5.34 -11.86
CA GLU A 40 -10.84 6.10 -10.62
C GLU A 40 -11.84 5.65 -9.55
N ALA A 41 -13.13 5.58 -9.90
CA ALA A 41 -14.17 5.18 -8.96
C ALA A 41 -14.00 3.75 -8.44
N VAL A 42 -13.66 2.80 -9.31
CA VAL A 42 -13.46 1.40 -8.89
C VAL A 42 -12.22 1.25 -8.01
N LEU A 43 -11.13 1.96 -8.32
CA LEU A 43 -9.93 1.93 -7.49
C LEU A 43 -10.17 2.53 -6.10
N ALA A 44 -10.80 3.70 -6.04
CA ALA A 44 -11.15 4.35 -4.77
C ALA A 44 -12.04 3.44 -3.91
N ASP A 45 -13.05 2.81 -4.50
CA ASP A 45 -13.94 1.88 -3.82
C ASP A 45 -13.19 0.63 -3.31
N ASN A 46 -12.23 0.11 -4.08
CA ASN A 46 -11.38 -1.00 -3.65
C ASN A 46 -10.43 -0.58 -2.50
N MET A 47 -9.86 0.62 -2.54
CA MET A 47 -9.02 1.10 -1.44
C MET A 47 -9.81 1.25 -0.15
N ALA A 48 -10.99 1.87 -0.21
CA ALA A 48 -11.89 1.98 0.93
C ALA A 48 -12.31 0.61 1.46
N SER A 49 -12.58 -0.35 0.56
CA SER A 49 -12.91 -1.73 0.95
C SER A 49 -11.73 -2.44 1.63
N ALA A 50 -10.49 -2.22 1.17
CA ALA A 50 -9.28 -2.76 1.79
C ALA A 50 -9.07 -2.19 3.19
N ASP A 51 -9.25 -0.87 3.35
CA ASP A 51 -9.14 -0.20 4.65
C ASP A 51 -10.19 -0.72 5.64
N GLN A 52 -11.44 -0.86 5.22
CA GLN A 52 -12.50 -1.43 6.05
C GLN A 52 -12.20 -2.88 6.47
N VAL A 53 -11.55 -3.68 5.62
CA VAL A 53 -11.08 -5.03 6.00
C VAL A 53 -9.96 -4.95 7.02
N GLN A 54 -9.01 -4.02 6.88
CA GLN A 54 -7.94 -3.82 7.87
C GLN A 54 -8.55 -3.43 9.23
N GLN A 55 -9.45 -2.46 9.27
CA GLN A 55 -10.16 -2.09 10.50
C GLN A 55 -10.94 -3.27 11.09
N ALA A 56 -11.55 -4.11 10.25
CA ALA A 56 -12.25 -5.32 10.70
C ALA A 56 -11.28 -6.34 11.32
N LEU A 57 -10.11 -6.56 10.71
CA LEU A 57 -9.04 -7.41 11.24
C LEU A 57 -8.57 -6.91 12.60
N ASP A 58 -8.26 -5.61 12.72
CA ASP A 58 -7.76 -5.02 13.95
C ASP A 58 -8.77 -5.12 15.10
N ARG A 59 -10.07 -4.92 14.82
CA ARG A 59 -11.14 -5.09 15.81
C ARG A 59 -11.31 -6.54 16.26
N VAL A 60 -11.17 -7.49 15.34
CA VAL A 60 -11.29 -8.93 15.63
C VAL A 60 -10.04 -9.44 16.36
N ALA A 61 -8.85 -9.01 15.99
CA ALA A 61 -7.61 -9.28 16.70
C ALA A 61 -7.65 -8.68 18.12
N ARG A 62 -8.19 -7.46 18.28
CA ARG A 62 -8.44 -6.84 19.58
C ARG A 62 -9.33 -7.70 20.47
N LEU A 63 -10.44 -8.23 19.94
CA LEU A 63 -11.31 -9.14 20.69
C LEU A 63 -10.53 -10.34 21.22
N CYS A 64 -9.63 -10.92 20.42
CA CYS A 64 -8.76 -12.03 20.86
C CYS A 64 -7.83 -11.63 22.01
N VAL A 65 -7.12 -10.49 21.94
CA VAL A 65 -6.24 -10.07 23.04
C VAL A 65 -7.04 -9.70 24.31
N GLU A 66 -8.28 -9.21 24.19
CA GLU A 66 -9.18 -9.00 25.33
C GLU A 66 -9.50 -10.33 26.05
N HIS A 67 -9.69 -11.42 25.29
CA HIS A 67 -9.89 -12.76 25.86
C HIS A 67 -8.64 -13.30 26.56
N LEU A 68 -7.45 -12.86 26.17
CA LEU A 68 -6.19 -13.16 26.85
C LEU A 68 -5.99 -12.31 28.12
N GLY A 69 -6.89 -11.35 28.39
CA GLY A 69 -6.91 -10.55 29.61
C GLY A 69 -6.28 -9.16 29.48
N PHE A 70 -5.90 -8.73 28.29
CA PHE A 70 -5.43 -7.37 28.04
C PHE A 70 -6.63 -6.41 27.97
N THR A 71 -6.66 -5.38 28.82
CA THR A 71 -7.79 -4.42 28.89
C THR A 71 -7.40 -3.00 28.47
N VAL A 72 -6.12 -2.75 28.25
CA VAL A 72 -5.58 -1.49 27.74
C VAL A 72 -4.96 -1.81 26.40
N HIS A 73 -5.38 -1.08 25.37
CA HIS A 73 -4.96 -1.28 23.99
C HIS A 73 -4.31 0.02 23.51
N PRO A 74 -3.39 -0.05 22.54
CA PRO A 74 -2.97 1.13 21.80
C PRO A 74 -4.19 1.92 21.36
N LEU A 75 -4.09 3.25 21.36
CA LEU A 75 -5.07 4.04 20.63
C LEU A 75 -5.11 3.49 19.21
N ALA A 76 -6.32 3.23 18.70
CA ALA A 76 -6.42 2.86 17.30
C ALA A 76 -5.74 3.98 16.52
N ALA A 77 -4.82 3.62 15.62
CA ALA A 77 -4.35 4.57 14.64
C ALA A 77 -5.60 5.24 14.07
N GLU A 78 -5.66 6.56 14.14
CA GLU A 78 -6.68 7.27 13.39
C GLU A 78 -6.33 6.97 11.94
N TYR A 79 -7.01 6.00 11.34
CA TYR A 79 -6.85 5.73 9.92
C TYR A 79 -7.17 7.05 9.23
N GLU A 80 -6.15 7.62 8.58
CA GLU A 80 -6.37 8.79 7.75
C GLU A 80 -7.53 8.48 6.80
N PRO A 81 -8.41 9.45 6.55
CA PRO A 81 -9.57 9.23 5.71
C PRO A 81 -9.15 8.58 4.38
N ASP A 82 -10.01 7.70 3.86
CA ASP A 82 -9.78 6.87 2.68
C ASP A 82 -8.84 7.55 1.68
N PRO A 83 -7.69 6.91 1.35
CA PRO A 83 -6.67 7.53 0.53
C PRO A 83 -7.30 8.09 -0.74
N GLY A 84 -7.09 9.38 -0.96
CA GLY A 84 -7.62 10.10 -2.09
C GLY A 84 -7.02 9.59 -3.39
N LEU A 85 -7.53 10.08 -4.51
CA LEU A 85 -6.92 9.82 -5.81
C LEU A 85 -5.44 10.25 -5.85
N ASP A 86 -5.11 11.28 -5.08
CA ASP A 86 -3.75 11.79 -4.94
C ASP A 86 -2.82 10.75 -4.27
N ASP A 87 -3.34 9.82 -3.48
CA ASP A 87 -2.57 8.71 -2.90
C ASP A 87 -2.36 7.56 -3.88
N LEU A 88 -3.27 7.37 -4.86
CA LEU A 88 -3.03 6.47 -5.99
C LEU A 88 -1.88 6.96 -6.87
N LEU A 89 -1.79 8.29 -7.02
CA LEU A 89 -0.68 8.95 -7.70
C LEU A 89 0.56 9.01 -6.78
N GLY A 90 0.37 9.22 -5.49
CA GLY A 90 1.32 9.80 -4.53
C GLY A 90 2.74 9.24 -4.51
N PRO A 91 2.97 7.92 -4.32
CA PRO A 91 4.34 7.39 -4.32
C PRO A 91 4.90 7.16 -5.73
N TRP A 92 4.07 7.08 -6.76
CA TRP A 92 4.47 6.63 -8.10
C TRP A 92 4.66 7.82 -9.05
N VAL A 93 3.67 8.71 -9.11
CA VAL A 93 3.71 9.97 -9.87
C VAL A 93 4.25 11.04 -8.94
N TYR A 94 5.50 11.43 -9.18
CA TYR A 94 6.11 12.53 -8.45
C TYR A 94 5.43 13.84 -8.86
N SER A 95 4.60 14.39 -7.99
CA SER A 95 4.10 15.75 -8.12
C SER A 95 5.16 16.74 -7.65
N ALA A 96 5.28 17.86 -8.35
CA ALA A 96 6.18 18.91 -7.92
C ALA A 96 5.75 19.41 -6.54
N PRO A 97 6.68 19.70 -5.62
CA PRO A 97 6.31 20.24 -4.32
C PRO A 97 5.65 21.61 -4.49
N ASP A 98 4.72 21.97 -3.61
CA ASP A 98 4.25 23.35 -3.50
C ASP A 98 5.26 24.17 -2.67
N PRO A 99 6.06 25.05 -3.29
CA PRO A 99 7.06 25.84 -2.55
C PRO A 99 6.44 26.91 -1.65
N SER A 100 5.11 27.07 -1.66
CA SER A 100 4.39 27.96 -0.75
C SER A 100 4.07 27.31 0.60
N LEU A 101 4.22 25.99 0.72
CA LEU A 101 4.05 25.27 1.98
C LEU A 101 5.20 25.59 2.96
N PRO A 102 4.99 25.41 4.27
CA PRO A 102 6.07 25.42 5.25
C PRO A 102 7.19 24.43 4.87
N PRO A 103 8.48 24.73 5.12
CA PRO A 103 9.58 23.84 4.75
C PRO A 103 9.45 22.42 5.31
N GLY A 104 8.87 22.29 6.51
CA GLY A 104 8.59 21.01 7.15
C GLY A 104 7.51 20.15 6.48
N GLU A 105 6.79 20.73 5.52
CA GLU A 105 5.74 20.08 4.72
C GLU A 105 6.21 19.87 3.27
N ILE A 106 7.18 20.67 2.80
CA ILE A 106 7.84 20.47 1.50
C ILE A 106 8.67 19.17 1.56
N TYR A 107 8.33 18.22 0.68
CA TYR A 107 8.89 16.86 0.66
C TYR A 107 8.70 16.04 1.97
N GLY A 108 7.93 16.55 2.94
CA GLY A 108 7.78 15.94 4.27
C GLY A 108 9.08 15.94 5.10
N LEU A 109 10.01 16.87 4.84
CA LEU A 109 11.33 16.87 5.48
C LEU A 109 11.38 17.74 6.73
N ARG A 110 11.81 17.17 7.86
CA ARG A 110 12.08 17.93 9.09
C ARG A 110 13.35 17.43 9.79
N VAL A 111 14.06 18.34 10.47
CA VAL A 111 15.24 18.01 11.31
C VAL A 111 14.81 17.42 12.65
N ASP A 112 13.67 17.87 13.17
CA ASP A 112 13.06 17.40 14.41
C ASP A 112 12.42 16.01 14.30
N ASN A 113 12.42 15.42 13.09
CA ASN A 113 11.80 14.13 12.85
C ASN A 113 12.44 13.04 13.75
N PRO A 114 11.69 12.47 14.72
CA PRO A 114 12.19 11.40 15.58
C PRO A 114 12.57 10.13 14.79
N ASN A 115 12.13 9.98 13.54
CA ASN A 115 12.17 8.73 12.74
C ASN A 115 13.55 8.29 12.21
N ILE A 116 14.64 8.69 12.87
CA ILE A 116 15.93 8.01 12.71
C ILE A 116 16.52 7.79 14.11
N THR A 117 15.86 6.95 14.89
CA THR A 117 16.60 5.82 15.44
C THR A 117 16.57 4.77 14.34
N LEU A 118 17.70 4.14 14.04
CA LEU A 118 17.74 2.92 13.22
C LEU A 118 16.53 2.04 13.53
N MET A 119 15.56 1.96 12.63
CA MET A 119 14.40 1.09 12.77
C MET A 119 14.87 -0.36 12.64
N TYR A 120 15.34 -0.89 13.76
CA TYR A 120 14.89 -2.18 14.24
C TYR A 120 14.32 -1.90 15.63
N GLU A 121 13.03 -2.19 15.78
CA GLU A 121 12.18 -2.06 16.98
C GLU A 121 11.53 -0.68 17.21
N GLY A 122 10.22 -0.59 16.87
CA GLY A 122 9.30 0.40 17.46
C GLY A 122 8.39 1.10 16.47
N ASP A 123 7.19 0.55 16.30
CA ASP A 123 6.04 1.14 15.60
C ASP A 123 5.40 2.23 16.48
N ASP A 124 6.09 3.35 16.65
CA ASP A 124 5.53 4.56 17.26
C ASP A 124 5.98 5.79 16.46
N GLY A 125 5.45 5.89 15.24
CA GLY A 125 5.14 7.20 14.70
C GLY A 125 4.19 7.87 15.69
N GLU A 126 4.75 8.61 16.65
CA GLU A 126 3.98 9.53 17.49
C GLU A 126 3.42 10.61 16.56
N ASP A 127 2.30 10.29 15.91
CA ASP A 127 1.25 11.27 15.77
C ASP A 127 1.10 11.90 17.15
N VAL A 128 1.21 13.22 17.20
CA VAL A 128 1.09 13.99 18.44
C VAL A 128 -0.36 13.89 18.89
N HIS A 129 -0.73 12.74 19.46
CA HIS A 129 -1.97 12.57 20.17
C HIS A 129 -1.91 13.57 21.31
N THR A 130 -2.72 14.62 21.20
CA THR A 130 -2.82 15.65 22.25
C THR A 130 -3.35 15.08 23.57
N GLU A 131 -3.89 13.86 23.54
CA GLU A 131 -4.29 13.07 24.69
C GLU A 131 -3.26 11.96 24.97
N PRO A 132 -2.84 11.75 26.24
CA PRO A 132 -1.90 10.69 26.57
C PRO A 132 -2.50 9.31 26.25
N ASP A 133 -1.80 8.51 25.43
CA ASP A 133 -2.17 7.13 25.15
C ASP A 133 -1.98 6.28 26.43
N PRO A 134 -3.07 5.74 27.02
CA PRO A 134 -2.95 4.90 28.21
C PRO A 134 -2.12 3.63 28.00
N PHE A 135 -1.96 3.16 26.77
CA PHE A 135 -1.08 2.02 26.45
C PHE A 135 0.39 2.37 26.64
N SER A 136 0.80 3.56 26.22
CA SER A 136 2.16 4.07 26.40
C SER A 136 2.53 4.29 27.87
N GLU A 137 1.54 4.41 28.76
CA GLU A 137 1.75 4.47 30.21
C GLU A 137 2.00 3.10 30.87
N LEU A 138 1.75 1.98 30.17
CA LEU A 138 2.00 0.64 30.70
C LEU A 138 3.49 0.38 30.95
N PRO A 139 3.86 -0.53 31.86
CA PRO A 139 5.22 -1.08 31.91
C PRO A 139 5.63 -1.69 30.57
N GLN A 140 6.89 -1.51 30.15
CA GLN A 140 7.41 -2.09 28.89
C GLN A 140 7.10 -3.59 28.77
N ALA A 141 7.27 -4.36 29.85
CA ALA A 141 7.00 -5.80 29.84
C ALA A 141 5.53 -6.13 29.54
N ASP A 142 4.58 -5.28 29.93
CA ASP A 142 3.16 -5.47 29.64
C ASP A 142 2.85 -5.12 28.18
N ARG A 143 3.51 -4.09 27.63
CA ARG A 143 3.44 -3.78 26.18
C ARG A 143 4.06 -4.86 25.32
N ASP A 144 5.22 -5.39 25.71
CA ASP A 144 5.89 -6.48 24.99
C ASP A 144 4.99 -7.73 24.98
N ALA A 145 4.38 -8.05 26.12
CA ALA A 145 3.43 -9.17 26.23
C ALA A 145 2.17 -8.95 25.38
N TYR A 146 1.67 -7.71 25.30
CA TYR A 146 0.57 -7.35 24.41
C TYR A 146 0.97 -7.54 22.94
N ASN A 147 2.12 -7.00 22.52
CA ASN A 147 2.60 -7.09 21.14
C ASN A 147 2.86 -8.55 20.74
N GLU A 148 3.43 -9.36 21.63
CA GLU A 148 3.58 -10.80 21.42
C GLU A 148 2.23 -11.51 21.28
N ALA A 149 1.22 -11.12 22.05
CA ALA A 149 -0.13 -11.68 21.91
C ALA A 149 -0.81 -11.23 20.61
N TYR A 150 -0.61 -9.97 20.21
CA TYR A 150 -1.25 -9.37 19.04
C TYR A 150 -0.62 -9.88 17.73
N TYR A 151 0.70 -9.73 17.58
CA TYR A 151 1.45 -10.05 16.35
C TYR A 151 2.12 -11.43 16.34
N GLY A 152 2.23 -12.08 17.51
CA GLY A 152 2.98 -13.31 17.69
C GLY A 152 4.35 -13.09 18.34
N SER A 153 4.98 -14.19 18.78
CA SER A 153 6.30 -14.13 19.44
C SER A 153 7.40 -13.68 18.47
N PRO A 154 8.50 -13.07 18.92
CA PRO A 154 9.62 -12.66 18.05
C PRO A 154 10.25 -13.77 17.19
N GLY A 155 10.00 -15.05 17.52
CA GLY A 155 10.44 -16.20 16.72
C GLY A 155 9.41 -16.69 15.69
N MET A 156 8.24 -16.07 15.61
CA MET A 156 7.23 -16.31 14.57
C MET A 156 7.46 -15.30 13.46
N GLU A 157 8.29 -15.67 12.49
CA GLU A 157 8.50 -14.87 11.29
C GLU A 157 7.18 -14.71 10.52
N ALA A 158 6.99 -13.54 9.90
CA ALA A 158 5.87 -13.33 8.98
C ALA A 158 5.87 -14.40 7.89
N GLU A 159 4.68 -14.90 7.54
CA GLU A 159 4.55 -15.84 6.43
C GLU A 159 4.66 -15.06 5.12
N ILE A 160 5.68 -15.35 4.32
CA ILE A 160 5.81 -14.82 2.97
C ILE A 160 4.83 -15.56 2.05
N VAL A 161 3.84 -14.82 1.56
CA VAL A 161 2.84 -15.27 0.61
C VAL A 161 3.27 -14.85 -0.80
N LEU A 162 3.56 -15.82 -1.66
CA LEU A 162 3.82 -15.57 -3.07
C LEU A 162 2.49 -15.32 -3.80
N LEU A 163 2.33 -14.12 -4.32
CA LEU A 163 1.18 -13.65 -5.08
C LEU A 163 1.52 -13.78 -6.58
N PRO A 164 0.91 -14.73 -7.32
CA PRO A 164 1.31 -15.08 -8.69
C PRO A 164 1.49 -13.89 -9.64
N ASP A 165 0.68 -12.84 -9.45
CA ASP A 165 0.60 -11.69 -10.36
C ASP A 165 1.11 -10.37 -9.74
N VAL A 166 1.49 -10.39 -8.46
CA VAL A 166 1.81 -9.16 -7.69
C VAL A 166 3.19 -9.24 -7.01
N GLY A 167 3.76 -10.44 -6.85
CA GLY A 167 5.07 -10.64 -6.23
C GLY A 167 4.96 -11.37 -4.90
N GLU A 168 5.40 -10.74 -3.82
CA GLU A 168 5.30 -11.30 -2.46
C GLU A 168 4.58 -10.32 -1.53
N SER A 169 3.85 -10.88 -0.58
CA SER A 169 3.24 -10.15 0.53
C SER A 169 3.56 -10.87 1.83
N GLU A 170 3.54 -10.12 2.91
CA GLU A 170 3.67 -10.69 4.25
C GLU A 170 2.29 -10.89 4.86
N ARG A 171 2.20 -11.89 5.73
CA ARG A 171 1.06 -12.21 6.55
C ARG A 171 1.54 -12.45 7.97
N ALA A 172 0.73 -12.15 8.99
CA ALA A 172 1.10 -12.40 10.38
C ALA A 172 1.54 -13.86 10.59
N GLY A 173 2.71 -14.04 11.22
CA GLY A 173 3.27 -15.35 11.54
C GLY A 173 2.55 -16.06 12.69
N GLY A 174 1.84 -15.31 13.53
CA GLY A 174 1.08 -15.82 14.66
C GLY A 174 0.27 -14.74 15.39
N GLY A 175 -0.05 -15.02 16.65
CA GLY A 175 -0.83 -14.11 17.50
C GLY A 175 -2.29 -13.95 17.07
N CYS A 176 -2.96 -13.02 17.74
CA CYS A 176 -4.36 -12.69 17.49
C CYS A 176 -4.61 -12.12 16.09
N MET A 177 -3.62 -11.45 15.47
CA MET A 177 -3.73 -10.98 14.09
C MET A 177 -3.87 -12.14 13.12
N ARG A 178 -3.02 -13.18 13.25
CA ARG A 178 -3.11 -14.38 12.42
C ARG A 178 -4.46 -15.08 12.59
N GLU A 179 -4.94 -15.20 13.84
CA GLU A 179 -6.24 -15.80 14.12
C GLU A 179 -7.38 -14.99 13.48
N ALA A 180 -7.33 -13.65 13.53
CA ALA A 180 -8.30 -12.78 12.88
C ALA A 180 -8.31 -12.96 11.35
N GLU A 181 -7.13 -12.96 10.72
CA GLU A 181 -6.98 -13.20 9.28
C GLU A 181 -7.59 -14.56 8.86
N ASP A 182 -7.29 -15.63 9.61
CA ASP A 182 -7.83 -16.97 9.34
C ASP A 182 -9.35 -17.02 9.55
N ALA A 183 -9.87 -16.35 10.59
CA ALA A 183 -11.29 -16.33 10.91
C ALA A 183 -12.14 -15.52 9.92
N LEU A 184 -11.62 -14.38 9.44
CA LEU A 184 -12.31 -13.52 8.48
C LEU A 184 -12.30 -14.09 7.07
N ALA A 185 -11.17 -14.67 6.66
CA ALA A 185 -11.02 -15.20 5.31
C ALA A 185 -11.35 -16.69 5.17
N ASP A 186 -11.85 -17.35 6.23
CA ASP A 186 -12.08 -18.81 6.28
C ASP A 186 -10.83 -19.61 5.85
N GLY A 187 -9.67 -19.17 6.32
CA GLY A 187 -8.35 -19.69 5.97
C GLY A 187 -7.84 -19.33 4.57
N ALA A 188 -8.60 -18.57 3.77
CA ALA A 188 -8.23 -18.13 2.41
C ALA A 188 -7.62 -16.73 2.36
N TYR A 189 -6.94 -16.28 3.43
CA TYR A 189 -6.33 -14.95 3.48
C TYR A 189 -5.25 -14.72 2.40
N PRO A 190 -4.39 -15.70 2.04
CA PRO A 190 -3.49 -15.58 0.89
C PRO A 190 -4.22 -15.24 -0.43
N ASP A 191 -5.39 -15.84 -0.66
CA ASP A 191 -6.20 -15.53 -1.83
C ASP A 191 -6.72 -14.09 -1.76
N TYR A 192 -7.16 -13.63 -0.59
CA TYR A 192 -7.53 -12.22 -0.37
C TYR A 192 -6.37 -11.28 -0.70
N LEU A 193 -5.16 -11.53 -0.20
CA LEU A 193 -3.97 -10.71 -0.48
C LEU A 193 -3.66 -10.64 -1.97
N ASN A 194 -3.80 -11.74 -2.71
CA ASN A 194 -3.61 -11.75 -4.16
C ASN A 194 -4.65 -10.86 -4.86
N HIS A 195 -5.92 -10.95 -4.47
CA HIS A 195 -6.99 -10.12 -5.03
C HIS A 195 -6.81 -8.65 -4.66
N ALA A 196 -6.41 -8.36 -3.42
CA ALA A 196 -6.12 -7.00 -2.95
C ALA A 196 -4.95 -6.38 -3.75
N GLY A 197 -3.88 -7.15 -3.97
CA GLY A 197 -2.74 -6.71 -4.77
C GLY A 197 -3.10 -6.41 -6.22
N LEU A 198 -3.92 -7.26 -6.85
CA LEU A 198 -4.44 -7.04 -8.19
C LEU A 198 -5.40 -5.84 -8.24
N ALA A 199 -6.37 -5.78 -7.33
CA ALA A 199 -7.40 -4.75 -7.27
C ALA A 199 -6.87 -3.37 -6.87
N GLY A 200 -5.73 -3.32 -6.18
CA GLY A 200 -4.97 -2.10 -5.90
C GLY A 200 -3.89 -1.77 -6.95
N ALA A 201 -3.82 -2.53 -8.05
CA ALA A 201 -2.86 -2.35 -9.14
C ALA A 201 -1.37 -2.35 -8.69
N ARG A 202 -1.03 -3.04 -7.60
CA ARG A 202 0.34 -3.06 -7.04
C ARG A 202 1.39 -3.72 -7.95
N GLY A 203 0.97 -4.51 -8.94
CA GLY A 203 1.84 -5.46 -9.64
C GLY A 203 2.17 -5.20 -11.11
N GLY A 204 1.71 -4.11 -11.77
CA GLY A 204 1.75 -4.20 -13.24
C GLY A 204 1.41 -3.02 -14.11
N THR A 205 1.64 -1.78 -13.68
CA THR A 205 1.54 -0.67 -14.63
C THR A 205 2.86 -0.41 -15.37
N ASP A 206 4.05 -0.68 -14.81
CA ASP A 206 5.36 -0.53 -15.50
C ASP A 206 5.54 0.81 -16.27
N TRP A 207 4.72 1.80 -15.93
CA TRP A 207 4.49 3.03 -16.70
C TRP A 207 5.69 3.97 -16.62
N GLU A 208 6.46 3.86 -15.53
CA GLU A 208 7.71 4.59 -15.30
C GLU A 208 8.76 4.29 -16.39
N ARG A 209 8.64 3.13 -17.06
CA ARG A 209 9.51 2.71 -18.15
C ARG A 209 9.03 3.17 -19.54
N ASP A 210 7.91 3.89 -19.64
CA ASP A 210 7.43 4.46 -20.90
C ASP A 210 8.44 5.50 -21.42
N ASP A 211 8.78 5.42 -22.71
CA ASP A 211 9.76 6.32 -23.34
C ASP A 211 9.38 7.80 -23.17
N ARG A 212 8.08 8.14 -23.11
CA ARG A 212 7.60 9.51 -22.88
C ARG A 212 7.95 9.99 -21.48
N VAL A 213 7.79 9.13 -20.46
CA VAL A 213 8.16 9.46 -19.08
C VAL A 213 9.67 9.61 -18.96
N ALA A 214 10.44 8.72 -19.59
CA ALA A 214 11.89 8.81 -19.61
C ALA A 214 12.39 10.09 -20.29
N GLU A 215 11.78 10.49 -21.43
CA GLU A 215 12.10 11.75 -22.12
C GLU A 215 11.77 12.98 -21.26
N ALA A 216 10.61 12.99 -20.61
CA ALA A 216 10.21 14.08 -19.73
C ALA A 216 11.12 14.19 -18.49
N ARG A 217 11.52 13.05 -17.90
CA ARG A 217 12.50 13.02 -16.80
C ARG A 217 13.86 13.53 -17.23
N ALA A 218 14.34 13.15 -18.41
CA ALA A 218 15.58 13.67 -18.96
C ALA A 218 15.53 15.19 -19.18
N ALA A 219 14.43 15.73 -19.69
CA ALA A 219 14.24 17.17 -19.84
C ALA A 219 14.22 17.89 -18.48
N TRP A 220 13.55 17.31 -17.47
CA TRP A 220 13.57 17.81 -16.09
C TRP A 220 14.99 17.80 -15.51
N SER A 221 15.75 16.72 -15.74
CA SER A 221 17.13 16.59 -15.27
C SER A 221 18.03 17.65 -15.90
N ASP A 222 17.91 17.88 -17.22
CA ASP A 222 18.63 18.96 -17.91
C ASP A 222 18.29 20.34 -17.32
N CYS A 223 17.01 20.59 -17.03
CA CYS A 223 16.52 21.82 -16.42
C CYS A 223 17.09 22.05 -15.00
N MET A 224 17.14 21.00 -14.18
CA MET A 224 17.71 21.03 -12.83
C MET A 224 19.23 21.20 -12.85
N ASN A 225 19.91 20.58 -13.83
CA ASN A 225 21.33 20.74 -14.08
C ASN A 225 21.70 22.20 -14.38
N GLU A 226 20.89 22.89 -15.19
CA GLU A 226 21.07 24.33 -15.46
C GLU A 226 20.90 25.20 -14.21
N ARG A 227 20.14 24.73 -13.22
CA ARG A 227 19.94 25.37 -11.91
C ARG A 227 20.97 24.96 -10.86
N GLY A 228 21.88 24.05 -11.20
CA GLY A 228 22.99 23.62 -10.36
C GLY A 228 22.75 22.33 -9.57
N TYR A 229 21.71 21.57 -9.89
CA TYR A 229 21.41 20.27 -9.29
C TYR A 229 21.66 19.13 -10.27
N ASP A 230 22.52 18.19 -9.92
CA ASP A 230 22.91 17.03 -10.75
C ASP A 230 22.15 15.78 -10.33
N PHE A 231 20.88 15.70 -10.73
CA PHE A 231 19.98 14.58 -10.44
C PHE A 231 19.38 14.01 -11.72
N GLU A 232 19.45 12.68 -11.88
CA GLU A 232 18.86 11.99 -13.03
C GLU A 232 17.32 11.94 -12.97
N GLU A 233 16.74 11.90 -11.76
CA GLU A 233 15.30 11.78 -11.53
C GLU A 233 14.87 12.57 -10.29
N PRO A 234 13.60 13.01 -10.18
CA PRO A 234 13.11 13.75 -9.01
C PRO A 234 13.26 13.00 -7.68
N MET A 235 13.16 11.67 -7.68
CA MET A 235 13.35 10.88 -6.46
C MET A 235 14.78 11.02 -5.90
N HIS A 236 15.79 11.16 -6.77
CA HIS A 236 17.18 11.37 -6.32
C HIS A 236 17.38 12.72 -5.63
N LEU A 237 16.64 13.76 -6.03
CA LEU A 237 16.62 15.03 -5.30
C LEU A 237 16.05 14.85 -3.89
N ARG A 238 14.88 14.18 -3.80
CA ARG A 238 14.23 13.90 -2.51
C ARG A 238 15.13 13.07 -1.59
N ASP A 239 15.77 12.02 -2.10
CA ASP A 239 16.71 11.18 -1.35
C ASP A 239 17.92 11.97 -0.85
N ALA A 240 18.47 12.87 -1.69
CA ALA A 240 19.58 13.72 -1.30
C ALA A 240 19.19 14.69 -0.17
N LEU A 241 18.01 15.31 -0.24
CA LEU A 241 17.49 16.18 0.81
C LEU A 241 17.16 15.40 2.09
N PHE A 242 16.67 14.17 1.97
CA PHE A 242 16.45 13.28 3.12
C PHE A 242 17.77 12.92 3.82
N SER A 243 18.79 12.52 3.06
CA SER A 243 20.14 12.27 3.59
C SER A 243 20.70 13.51 4.28
N ARG A 244 20.50 14.69 3.68
CA ARG A 244 20.96 15.96 4.23
C ARG A 244 20.28 16.31 5.56
N SER A 245 18.97 16.06 5.68
CA SER A 245 18.26 16.17 6.95
C SER A 245 18.87 15.27 8.02
N GLY A 246 19.21 14.02 7.66
CA GLY A 246 19.92 13.08 8.53
C GLY A 246 21.27 13.61 9.02
N ASP A 247 22.08 14.21 8.14
CA ASP A 247 23.37 14.80 8.50
C ASP A 247 23.21 15.97 9.47
N LEU A 248 22.24 16.85 9.23
CA LEU A 248 21.93 17.99 10.11
C LEU A 248 21.44 17.52 11.48
N LYS A 249 20.61 16.47 11.51
CA LYS A 249 20.18 15.82 12.75
C LYS A 249 21.37 15.25 13.52
N ALA A 250 22.30 14.57 12.85
CA ALA A 250 23.51 14.04 13.49
C ALA A 250 24.38 15.15 14.09
N ALA A 251 24.59 16.25 13.34
CA ALA A 251 25.34 17.42 13.81
C ALA A 251 24.71 18.06 15.07
N TRP A 252 23.38 18.10 15.13
CA TRP A 252 22.63 18.60 16.28
C TRP A 252 22.62 17.62 17.48
N GLN A 253 22.13 16.39 17.31
CA GLN A 253 21.84 15.47 18.42
C GLN A 253 23.09 14.73 18.93
N ILE A 254 23.97 14.32 18.02
CA ILE A 254 25.11 13.45 18.34
C ILE A 254 26.37 14.27 18.54
N GLU A 255 26.69 15.14 17.59
CA GLU A 255 27.95 15.89 17.60
C GLU A 255 27.86 17.16 18.45
N GLN A 256 26.64 17.67 18.66
CA GLN A 256 26.37 18.93 19.37
C GLN A 256 27.19 20.10 18.80
N SER A 257 27.45 20.07 17.50
CA SER A 257 28.24 21.08 16.79
C SER A 257 27.39 22.26 16.29
N MET A 258 26.07 22.14 16.35
CA MET A 258 25.09 23.18 16.03
C MET A 258 23.84 23.03 16.91
N SER A 259 23.06 24.10 17.04
CA SER A 259 21.75 24.07 17.68
C SER A 259 20.66 23.53 16.76
N LEU A 260 19.53 23.12 17.33
CA LEU A 260 18.36 22.69 16.55
C LEU A 260 17.87 23.81 15.61
N GLU A 261 17.76 25.04 16.13
CA GLU A 261 17.34 26.20 15.34
C GLU A 261 18.26 26.47 14.14
N GLU A 262 19.59 26.32 14.32
CA GLU A 262 20.55 26.45 13.22
C GLU A 262 20.41 25.32 12.19
N ALA A 263 20.19 24.08 12.65
CA ALA A 263 20.00 22.93 11.77
C ALA A 263 18.69 23.04 10.97
N GLU A 264 17.58 23.43 11.60
CA GLU A 264 16.29 23.66 10.97
C GLU A 264 16.35 24.80 9.96
N ALA A 265 17.00 25.91 10.30
CA ALA A 265 17.18 27.03 9.38
C ALA A 265 18.00 26.65 8.15
N ALA A 266 19.07 25.86 8.34
CA ALA A 266 19.89 25.35 7.24
C ALA A 266 19.09 24.42 6.32
N LEU A 267 18.32 23.47 6.87
CA LEU A 267 17.48 22.58 6.08
C LEU A 267 16.40 23.38 5.32
N ALA A 268 15.73 24.31 6.00
CA ALA A 268 14.66 25.11 5.41
C ALA A 268 15.13 25.94 4.21
N GLU A 269 16.31 26.55 4.28
CA GLU A 269 16.90 27.30 3.16
C GLU A 269 17.15 26.38 1.96
N GLU A 270 17.78 25.22 2.17
CA GLU A 270 18.09 24.25 1.11
C GLU A 270 16.80 23.67 0.49
N VAL A 271 15.82 23.29 1.32
CA VAL A 271 14.53 22.72 0.87
C VAL A 271 13.72 23.73 0.08
N LEU A 272 13.59 24.98 0.54
CA LEU A 272 12.84 26.02 -0.18
C LEU A 272 13.46 26.35 -1.54
N ALA A 273 14.79 26.44 -1.60
CA ALA A 273 15.50 26.68 -2.85
C ALA A 273 15.28 25.52 -3.85
N ALA A 274 15.54 24.29 -3.41
CA ALA A 274 15.35 23.11 -4.24
C ALA A 274 13.90 22.93 -4.71
N ALA A 275 12.92 23.16 -3.84
CA ALA A 275 11.50 23.04 -4.20
C ALA A 275 11.04 24.10 -5.19
N GLY A 276 11.53 25.35 -5.07
CA GLY A 276 11.22 26.39 -6.04
C GLY A 276 11.76 26.07 -7.43
N ASP A 277 12.97 25.53 -7.50
CA ASP A 277 13.62 25.11 -8.74
C ASP A 277 12.96 23.85 -9.33
N ASP A 278 12.63 22.86 -8.51
CA ASP A 278 11.93 21.63 -8.90
C ASP A 278 10.55 21.93 -9.48
N ALA A 279 9.74 22.74 -8.78
CA ALA A 279 8.43 23.18 -9.26
C ALA A 279 8.51 23.94 -10.60
N ALA A 280 9.51 24.80 -10.77
CA ALA A 280 9.73 25.49 -12.04
C ALA A 280 10.11 24.51 -13.16
N CYS A 281 10.98 23.53 -12.89
CA CYS A 281 11.38 22.53 -13.88
C CYS A 281 10.24 21.57 -14.25
N HIS A 282 9.40 21.16 -13.31
CA HIS A 282 8.17 20.43 -13.61
C HIS A 282 7.27 21.20 -14.56
N ALA A 283 7.02 22.49 -14.28
CA ALA A 283 6.18 23.33 -15.13
C ALA A 283 6.79 23.61 -16.51
N GLU A 284 8.11 23.78 -16.61
CA GLU A 284 8.82 24.04 -17.88
C GLU A 284 8.84 22.81 -18.81
N THR A 285 8.98 21.62 -18.23
CA THR A 285 9.16 20.36 -18.98
C THR A 285 7.86 19.59 -19.18
N GLY A 286 6.83 19.91 -18.41
CA GLY A 286 5.57 19.17 -18.41
C GLY A 286 5.70 17.77 -17.82
N LEU A 287 6.72 17.52 -16.98
CA LEU A 287 7.00 16.19 -16.42
C LEU A 287 5.77 15.60 -15.72
N GLU A 288 5.14 16.37 -14.84
CA GLU A 288 3.96 15.90 -14.08
C GLU A 288 2.79 15.54 -15.01
N ASP A 289 2.47 16.41 -15.98
CA ASP A 289 1.40 16.15 -16.94
C ASP A 289 1.63 14.86 -17.74
N VAL A 290 2.88 14.62 -18.18
CA VAL A 290 3.26 13.39 -18.90
C VAL A 290 3.16 12.17 -17.98
N GLN A 291 3.64 12.25 -16.74
CA GLN A 291 3.56 11.14 -15.80
C GLN A 291 2.11 10.77 -15.50
N VAL A 292 1.25 11.76 -15.22
CA VAL A 292 -0.18 11.56 -14.97
C VAL A 292 -0.87 10.94 -16.18
N GLU A 293 -0.63 11.44 -17.39
CA GLU A 293 -1.22 10.90 -18.62
C GLU A 293 -0.84 9.43 -18.82
N VAL A 294 0.47 9.12 -18.78
CA VAL A 294 0.98 7.77 -19.00
C VAL A 294 0.53 6.81 -17.89
N PHE A 295 0.57 7.24 -16.63
CA PHE A 295 0.07 6.47 -15.50
C PHE A 295 -1.38 6.04 -15.73
N TRP A 296 -2.27 6.97 -16.08
CA TRP A 296 -3.68 6.66 -16.31
C TRP A 296 -3.90 5.76 -17.52
N GLU A 297 -3.14 5.93 -18.61
CA GLU A 297 -3.23 5.03 -19.77
C GLU A 297 -2.91 3.58 -19.41
N TYR A 298 -1.84 3.36 -18.63
CA TYR A 298 -1.43 2.03 -18.21
C TYR A 298 -2.35 1.46 -17.15
N LEU A 299 -2.80 2.28 -16.21
CA LEU A 299 -3.75 1.87 -15.18
C LEU A 299 -5.10 1.49 -15.77
N ILE A 300 -5.67 2.27 -16.69
CA ILE A 300 -6.92 1.93 -17.38
C ILE A 300 -6.78 0.62 -18.15
N ARG A 301 -5.65 0.40 -18.84
CA ARG A 301 -5.36 -0.86 -19.52
C ARG A 301 -5.27 -2.02 -18.54
N TYR A 302 -4.63 -1.81 -17.39
CA TYR A 302 -4.47 -2.80 -16.34
C TYR A 302 -5.83 -3.18 -15.73
N VAL A 303 -6.63 -2.21 -15.30
CA VAL A 303 -7.96 -2.43 -14.73
C VAL A 303 -8.87 -3.12 -15.75
N SER A 304 -8.87 -2.67 -17.02
CA SER A 304 -9.65 -3.31 -18.09
C SER A 304 -9.25 -4.78 -18.32
N GLY A 305 -7.96 -5.10 -18.14
CA GLY A 305 -7.44 -6.47 -18.25
C GLY A 305 -7.74 -7.36 -17.03
N HIS A 306 -8.11 -6.77 -15.89
CA HIS A 306 -8.30 -7.44 -14.62
C HIS A 306 -9.67 -7.15 -13.98
N GLU A 307 -10.67 -6.76 -14.78
CA GLU A 307 -12.00 -6.35 -14.30
C GLU A 307 -12.63 -7.36 -13.31
N GLU A 308 -12.48 -8.67 -13.57
CA GLU A 308 -12.94 -9.73 -12.67
C GLU A 308 -12.26 -9.68 -11.29
N ALA A 309 -10.95 -9.41 -11.24
CA ALA A 309 -10.21 -9.31 -9.98
C ALA A 309 -10.69 -8.11 -9.16
N PHE A 310 -10.94 -6.97 -9.79
CA PHE A 310 -11.45 -5.76 -9.14
C PHE A 310 -12.84 -6.00 -8.53
N TYR A 311 -13.80 -6.56 -9.28
CA TYR A 311 -15.14 -6.82 -8.75
C TYR A 311 -15.23 -8.01 -7.78
N SER A 312 -14.34 -9.00 -7.91
CA SER A 312 -14.28 -10.10 -6.94
C SER A 312 -13.60 -9.69 -5.64
N PHE A 313 -12.65 -8.77 -5.67
CA PHE A 313 -12.05 -8.19 -4.47
C PHE A 313 -13.11 -7.48 -3.61
N HIS A 314 -13.91 -6.58 -4.18
CA HIS A 314 -14.96 -5.88 -3.43
C HIS A 314 -15.90 -6.84 -2.69
N ARG A 315 -16.41 -7.88 -3.38
CA ARG A 315 -17.27 -8.90 -2.77
C ARG A 315 -16.59 -9.65 -1.63
N ARG A 316 -15.30 -10.00 -1.79
CA ARG A 316 -14.53 -10.66 -0.73
C ARG A 316 -14.36 -9.75 0.48
N ALA A 317 -14.12 -8.46 0.26
CA ALA A 317 -14.03 -7.48 1.32
C ALA A 317 -15.36 -7.35 2.08
N GLU A 318 -16.49 -7.27 1.36
CA GLU A 318 -17.84 -7.29 1.97
C GLU A 318 -18.07 -8.57 2.80
N ASP A 319 -17.72 -9.73 2.27
CA ASP A 319 -17.87 -11.02 2.97
C ASP A 319 -17.01 -11.06 4.25
N MET A 320 -15.76 -10.59 4.20
CA MET A 320 -14.87 -10.51 5.36
C MET A 320 -15.39 -9.53 6.42
N GLN A 321 -15.92 -8.38 6.01
CA GLN A 321 -16.53 -7.41 6.93
C GLN A 321 -17.79 -7.98 7.58
N ALA A 322 -18.66 -8.64 6.81
CA ALA A 322 -19.84 -9.31 7.35
C ALA A 322 -19.43 -10.37 8.38
N ARG A 323 -18.40 -11.15 8.08
CA ARG A 323 -17.85 -12.14 8.99
C ARG A 323 -17.29 -11.52 10.27
N ALA A 324 -16.60 -10.39 10.17
CA ALA A 324 -16.11 -9.66 11.33
C ALA A 324 -17.26 -9.17 12.22
N GLN A 325 -18.34 -8.66 11.62
CA GLN A 325 -19.53 -8.23 12.36
C GLN A 325 -20.17 -9.39 13.13
N GLU A 326 -20.23 -10.58 12.54
CA GLU A 326 -20.71 -11.80 13.23
C GLU A 326 -19.84 -12.15 14.44
N ILE A 327 -18.51 -12.24 14.24
CA ILE A 327 -17.54 -12.56 15.31
C ILE A 327 -17.62 -11.54 16.45
N LEU A 328 -17.67 -10.26 16.14
CA LEU A 328 -17.76 -9.17 17.12
C LEU A 328 -19.10 -9.18 17.87
N ALA A 329 -20.19 -9.58 17.22
CA ALA A 329 -21.51 -9.68 17.87
C ALA A 329 -21.60 -10.88 18.82
N ASP A 330 -20.99 -12.01 18.43
CA ASP A 330 -20.95 -13.23 19.24
C ASP A 330 -19.92 -13.13 20.38
N GLY A 331 -18.91 -12.27 20.22
CA GLY A 331 -17.82 -12.11 21.17
C GLY A 331 -16.92 -13.34 21.24
N LEU A 332 -16.87 -14.14 20.17
CA LEU A 332 -16.12 -15.39 20.09
C LEU A 332 -15.43 -15.48 18.73
N LEU A 333 -14.12 -15.74 18.77
CA LEU A 333 -13.30 -16.05 17.60
C LEU A 333 -13.38 -17.55 17.25
#